data_AF-A0A952E6V7-F1
#
_entry.id   AF-A0A952E6V7-F1
#
_cell.length_a   1.000
_cell.length_b   1.000
_cell.length_c   1.000
_cell.angle_alpha   90.00
_cell.angle_beta   90.00
_cell.angle_gamma   90.00
#
_symmetry.space_group_name_H-M   'P 1'
#
loop_
_entity.id
_entity.type
_entity.pdbx_description
1 polymer ?
#
loop_
_entity_poly.entity_id
_entity_poly.type
_entity_poly.pdbx_seq_one_letter_code
_entity_poly.pdbx_strand_id
1 'polypeptide(L)'
;MFKLKEFFVLCLILSFSANIFAADVILNEYNAVDNANYLNGGNSSADVDGARASDSYFGRTLGNGRDWFELIVITDHLDMRNWKLQIYESGILQKILLLKNHSIWSDLRSGTIITVAEDVPSDISYNPAAGDWWINVQAQNNADGLYIDNSNFPVSNSNWQLRILNSVDAVIFGPAGEGVSPATGVGNTKIFRLETTPTAATLANSPDYDDGKNLSTFGSANQWGIQKLNALRSVIPPVSTLNLLSPNGLEIIMGDTDYDITWSNTGTIDAVIVEFTTDGGATWDEVDPPNVGNTGTYTWLVPILDSELCGVRVANAGNLAVYDDSNAAFYIYECLLAGEVTGDCAIDFNDLAVIAAFWLECENPYSCP
;
A
#
# COMPACT_ATOMS: atom_id res chain seq x y z
N MET A 1 61.65 34.60 39.30
CA MET A 1 61.00 33.27 39.32
C MET A 1 59.50 33.49 39.10
N PHE A 2 59.08 33.69 37.85
CA PHE A 2 57.69 33.91 37.46
C PHE A 2 57.15 32.62 36.81
N LYS A 3 56.11 32.03 37.41
CA LYS A 3 55.38 30.89 36.84
C LYS A 3 54.37 31.42 35.82
N LEU A 4 54.54 31.07 34.55
CA LEU A 4 53.49 31.19 33.54
C LEU A 4 52.54 30.00 33.72
N LYS A 5 51.26 30.27 34.01
CA LYS A 5 50.19 29.27 33.97
C LYS A 5 49.72 29.14 32.52
N GLU A 6 49.80 27.93 31.96
CA GLU A 6 49.19 27.57 30.68
C GLU A 6 47.67 27.65 30.80
N PHE A 7 47.05 28.47 29.95
CA PHE A 7 45.60 28.49 29.75
C PHE A 7 45.26 27.45 28.68
N PHE A 8 44.66 26.34 29.09
CA PHE A 8 43.98 25.42 28.17
C PHE A 8 42.74 26.14 27.61
N VAL A 9 42.79 26.50 26.33
CA VAL A 9 41.60 26.92 25.57
C VAL A 9 40.82 25.65 25.23
N LEU A 10 39.77 25.38 25.99
CA LEU A 10 38.79 24.36 25.65
C LEU A 10 37.98 24.88 24.45
N CYS A 11 38.35 24.45 23.25
CA CYS A 11 37.59 24.71 22.04
C CYS A 11 36.29 23.90 22.12
N LEU A 12 35.21 24.55 22.56
CA LEU A 12 33.86 23.99 22.53
C LEU A 12 33.44 23.89 21.06
N ILE A 13 33.62 22.72 20.46
CA ILE A 13 33.03 22.41 19.15
C ILE A 13 31.53 22.33 19.37
N LEU A 14 30.83 23.44 19.13
CA LEU A 14 29.38 23.46 18.93
C LEU A 14 29.10 22.66 17.65
N SER A 15 28.84 21.37 17.81
CA SER A 15 28.21 20.55 16.79
C SER A 15 26.80 21.09 16.58
N PHE A 16 26.63 21.98 15.60
CA PHE A 16 25.32 22.19 15.00
C PHE A 16 24.96 20.88 14.32
N SER A 17 24.15 20.06 15.00
CA SER A 17 23.36 19.05 14.30
C SER A 17 22.48 19.82 13.34
N ALA A 18 22.82 19.81 12.05
CA ALA A 18 21.91 20.23 11.01
C ALA A 18 20.65 19.39 11.21
N ASN A 19 19.56 20.01 11.68
CA ASN A 19 18.27 19.35 11.67
C ASN A 19 18.02 19.01 10.21
N ILE A 20 18.09 17.72 9.88
CA ILE A 20 17.59 17.21 8.62
C ILE A 20 16.09 17.49 8.72
N PHE A 21 15.62 18.54 8.05
CA PHE A 21 14.19 18.78 7.94
C PHE A 21 13.62 17.63 7.11
N ALA A 22 12.92 16.72 7.79
CA ALA A 22 12.12 15.70 7.13
C ALA A 22 10.88 16.41 6.58
N ALA A 23 10.75 16.45 5.26
CA ALA A 23 9.55 17.00 4.61
C ALA A 23 8.41 15.98 4.70
N ASP A 24 7.26 16.38 5.25
CA ASP A 24 6.07 15.52 5.28
C ASP A 24 5.28 15.58 3.97
N VAL A 25 5.30 16.74 3.30
CA VAL A 25 4.64 17.03 2.02
C VAL A 25 5.54 17.95 1.20
N ILE A 26 5.61 17.73 -0.11
CA ILE A 26 6.55 18.40 -1.03
C ILE A 26 5.79 18.97 -2.24
N LEU A 27 6.17 20.15 -2.72
CA LEU A 27 5.68 20.70 -4.00
C LEU A 27 6.13 19.81 -5.16
N ASN A 28 5.20 19.35 -6.00
CA ASN A 28 5.48 18.42 -7.10
C ASN A 28 5.51 19.09 -8.46
N GLU A 29 4.46 19.83 -8.79
CA GLU A 29 4.25 20.45 -10.10
C GLU A 29 3.41 21.71 -9.92
N TYR A 30 3.60 22.73 -10.74
CA TYR A 30 2.62 23.82 -10.87
C TYR A 30 2.60 24.39 -12.28
N ASN A 31 1.46 24.97 -12.65
CA ASN A 31 1.27 25.53 -13.97
C ASN A 31 1.75 26.98 -14.07
N ALA A 32 2.78 27.23 -14.88
CA ALA A 32 3.23 28.59 -15.19
C ALA A 32 2.77 29.06 -16.58
N VAL A 33 1.93 28.30 -17.28
CA VAL A 33 1.45 28.65 -18.63
C VAL A 33 0.41 29.78 -18.52
N ASP A 34 0.71 30.94 -19.13
CA ASP A 34 -0.24 32.05 -19.19
C ASP A 34 -1.55 31.67 -19.87
N ASN A 35 -2.65 32.30 -19.45
CA ASN A 35 -4.00 32.08 -19.98
C ASN A 35 -4.15 32.22 -21.51
N ALA A 36 -3.24 32.96 -22.16
CA ALA A 36 -3.24 33.17 -23.61
C ALA A 36 -2.31 32.21 -24.38
N ASN A 37 -1.58 31.35 -23.67
CA ASN A 37 -0.57 30.46 -24.24
C ASN A 37 -0.99 29.00 -24.15
N TYR A 38 -0.36 28.17 -24.98
CA TYR A 38 -0.36 26.72 -24.81
C TYR A 38 0.96 26.29 -24.15
N LEU A 39 0.96 25.11 -23.54
CA LEU A 39 2.20 24.45 -23.13
C LEU A 39 3.15 24.31 -24.34
N ASN A 40 4.41 24.71 -24.17
CA ASN A 40 5.43 24.89 -25.22
C ASN A 40 5.03 25.88 -26.34
N GLY A 41 4.15 26.85 -26.07
CA GLY A 41 3.71 27.86 -27.04
C GLY A 41 2.96 27.24 -28.24
N GLY A 42 2.91 27.92 -29.38
CA GLY A 42 2.25 27.43 -30.59
C GLY A 42 0.74 27.69 -30.63
N ASN A 43 -0.03 26.74 -31.15
CA ASN A 43 -1.50 26.85 -31.31
C ASN A 43 -2.23 25.56 -30.90
N SER A 44 -3.54 25.48 -31.09
CA SER A 44 -4.36 24.32 -30.71
C SER A 44 -3.92 22.99 -31.32
N SER A 45 -3.24 23.01 -32.47
CA SER A 45 -2.88 21.81 -33.24
C SER A 45 -1.45 21.34 -32.98
N ALA A 46 -0.51 22.25 -32.76
CA ALA A 46 0.90 21.95 -32.57
C ALA A 46 1.60 22.96 -31.65
N ASP A 47 2.66 22.53 -30.98
CA ASP A 47 3.56 23.40 -30.24
C ASP A 47 4.54 24.16 -31.15
N VAL A 48 5.37 25.02 -30.56
CA VAL A 48 6.35 25.85 -31.29
C VAL A 48 7.42 25.02 -32.02
N ASP A 49 7.67 23.79 -31.56
CA ASP A 49 8.66 22.88 -32.13
C ASP A 49 8.05 21.99 -33.25
N GLY A 50 6.75 22.17 -33.55
CA GLY A 50 6.01 21.36 -34.52
C GLY A 50 5.61 19.98 -33.98
N ALA A 51 5.83 19.72 -32.70
CA ALA A 51 5.34 18.55 -31.98
C ALA A 51 3.99 18.89 -31.32
N ARG A 52 3.60 18.10 -30.30
CA ARG A 52 2.33 18.31 -29.59
C ARG A 52 2.50 18.16 -28.08
N ALA A 53 3.15 19.14 -27.46
CA ALA A 53 3.11 19.29 -26.01
C ALA A 53 1.66 19.43 -25.51
N SER A 54 1.35 18.78 -24.40
CA SER A 54 0.03 18.77 -23.79
C SER A 54 0.12 18.39 -22.32
N ASP A 55 -0.96 18.62 -21.59
CA ASP A 55 -1.19 18.00 -20.30
C ASP A 55 -1.93 16.66 -20.46
N SER A 56 -1.65 15.68 -19.60
CA SER A 56 -2.28 14.35 -19.67
C SER A 56 -3.79 14.36 -19.35
N TYR A 57 -4.25 15.32 -18.56
CA TYR A 57 -5.65 15.49 -18.17
C TYR A 57 -6.37 16.47 -19.10
N PHE A 58 -5.81 17.67 -19.31
CA PHE A 58 -6.47 18.72 -20.10
C PHE A 58 -6.24 18.57 -21.62
N GLY A 59 -5.27 17.75 -22.02
CA GLY A 59 -4.78 17.74 -23.38
C GLY A 59 -4.10 19.06 -23.74
N ARG A 60 -4.28 19.51 -24.97
CA ARG A 60 -3.71 20.76 -25.46
C ARG A 60 -4.73 21.89 -25.38
N THR A 61 -4.62 22.71 -24.35
CA THR A 61 -5.56 23.80 -24.06
C THR A 61 -4.83 25.11 -23.73
N LEU A 62 -5.53 26.23 -23.88
CA LEU A 62 -5.03 27.54 -23.45
C LEU A 62 -4.93 27.62 -21.93
N GLY A 63 -3.84 28.20 -21.43
CA GLY A 63 -3.55 28.32 -20.01
C GLY A 63 -3.26 26.99 -19.31
N ASN A 64 -3.27 25.86 -20.01
CA ASN A 64 -2.93 24.54 -19.45
C ASN A 64 -3.68 24.21 -18.13
N GLY A 65 -4.98 24.51 -18.07
CA GLY A 65 -5.78 24.29 -16.85
C GLY A 65 -5.78 25.45 -15.85
N ARG A 66 -5.14 26.58 -16.18
CA ARG A 66 -5.08 27.83 -15.40
C ARG A 66 -4.44 27.61 -14.02
N ASP A 67 -5.03 28.12 -12.94
CA ASP A 67 -4.41 28.13 -11.62
C ASP A 67 -4.53 26.77 -10.94
N TRP A 68 -3.43 26.01 -10.97
CA TRP A 68 -3.27 24.77 -10.20
C TRP A 68 -1.82 24.47 -9.82
N PHE A 69 -1.66 23.74 -8.71
CA PHE A 69 -0.40 23.17 -8.27
C PHE A 69 -0.63 21.83 -7.57
N GLU A 70 0.43 21.05 -7.44
CA GLU A 70 0.41 19.70 -6.90
C GLU A 70 1.42 19.51 -5.79
N LEU A 71 1.04 18.65 -4.85
CA LEU A 71 1.85 18.22 -3.73
C LEU A 71 1.98 16.70 -3.74
N ILE A 72 3.08 16.18 -3.21
CA ILE A 72 3.25 14.76 -2.89
C ILE A 72 3.35 14.59 -1.38
N VAL A 73 2.54 13.67 -0.84
CA VAL A 73 2.62 13.22 0.54
C VAL A 73 3.81 12.26 0.71
N ILE A 74 4.64 12.49 1.72
CA ILE A 74 5.85 11.71 2.03
C ILE A 74 5.69 10.89 3.29
N THR A 75 5.09 11.50 4.33
CA THR A 75 4.83 10.81 5.59
C THR A 75 3.58 9.94 5.44
N ASP A 76 3.70 8.65 5.72
CA ASP A 76 2.56 7.73 5.71
C ASP A 76 1.67 7.98 6.94
N HIS A 77 0.34 7.84 6.76
CA HIS A 77 -0.66 8.19 7.77
C HIS A 77 -0.58 9.66 8.25
N LEU A 78 -0.36 10.60 7.30
CA LEU A 78 -0.23 12.01 7.61
C LEU A 78 -1.59 12.70 7.80
N ASP A 79 -1.70 13.51 8.86
CA ASP A 79 -2.84 14.38 9.12
C ASP A 79 -2.53 15.84 8.72
N MET A 80 -3.21 16.32 7.67
CA MET A 80 -3.09 17.67 7.12
C MET A 80 -4.25 18.60 7.48
N ARG A 81 -5.12 18.23 8.42
CA ARG A 81 -6.26 19.08 8.81
C ARG A 81 -5.78 20.42 9.38
N ASN A 82 -6.36 21.51 8.90
CA ASN A 82 -6.03 22.89 9.29
C ASN A 82 -4.61 23.35 8.91
N TRP A 83 -3.94 22.66 7.99
CA TRP A 83 -2.68 23.13 7.42
C TRP A 83 -2.89 24.33 6.50
N LYS A 84 -1.85 25.15 6.32
CA LYS A 84 -1.87 26.37 5.53
C LYS A 84 -0.91 26.29 4.36
N LEU A 85 -1.38 26.69 3.19
CA LEU A 85 -0.61 26.82 1.96
C LEU A 85 -0.42 28.31 1.67
N GLN A 86 0.78 28.81 1.94
CA GLN A 86 1.14 30.21 1.69
C GLN A 86 1.74 30.36 0.30
N ILE A 87 1.11 31.18 -0.53
CA ILE A 87 1.48 31.44 -1.91
C ILE A 87 2.13 32.81 -2.00
N TYR A 88 3.29 32.85 -2.63
CA TYR A 88 4.11 34.03 -2.82
C TYR A 88 4.38 34.28 -4.30
N GLU A 89 4.50 35.55 -4.68
CA GLU A 89 5.05 35.97 -5.97
C GLU A 89 6.13 37.01 -5.72
N SER A 90 7.32 36.78 -6.27
CA SER A 90 8.47 37.68 -6.09
C SER A 90 8.77 38.00 -4.61
N GLY A 91 8.57 37.00 -3.74
CA GLY A 91 8.79 37.10 -2.29
C GLY A 91 7.68 37.80 -1.50
N ILE A 92 6.59 38.23 -2.14
CA ILE A 92 5.44 38.86 -1.49
C ILE A 92 4.32 37.84 -1.30
N LEU A 93 3.80 37.72 -0.07
CA LEU A 93 2.67 36.84 0.24
C LEU A 93 1.41 37.33 -0.48
N GLN A 94 0.91 36.53 -1.41
CA GLN A 94 -0.30 36.82 -2.17
C GLN A 94 -1.53 36.19 -1.51
N LYS A 95 -1.39 34.93 -1.05
CA LYS A 95 -2.53 34.16 -0.57
C LYS A 95 -2.14 33.16 0.51
N ILE A 96 -3.10 32.89 1.39
CA ILE A 96 -3.08 31.71 2.28
C ILE A 96 -4.33 30.91 1.94
N LEU A 97 -4.17 29.62 1.61
CA LEU A 97 -5.26 28.67 1.52
C LEU A 97 -5.22 27.76 2.75
N LEU A 98 -6.32 27.69 3.48
CA LEU A 98 -6.48 26.79 4.63
C LEU A 98 -7.11 25.46 4.18
N LEU A 99 -6.42 24.35 4.43
CA LEU A 99 -7.04 23.01 4.36
C LEU A 99 -8.03 22.86 5.52
N LYS A 100 -9.27 22.51 5.23
CA LYS A 100 -10.33 22.46 6.24
C LYS A 100 -10.15 21.29 7.22
N ASN A 101 -10.83 21.35 8.36
CA ASN A 101 -10.95 20.22 9.27
C ASN A 101 -11.92 19.17 8.69
N HIS A 102 -11.49 18.46 7.66
CA HIS A 102 -12.25 17.41 6.97
C HIS A 102 -11.52 16.07 7.06
N SER A 103 -12.26 14.96 7.13
CA SER A 103 -11.68 13.60 7.28
C SER A 103 -10.83 13.16 6.10
N ILE A 104 -11.04 13.74 4.91
CA ILE A 104 -10.19 13.47 3.74
C ILE A 104 -8.70 13.77 4.02
N TRP A 105 -8.41 14.68 4.95
CA TRP A 105 -7.06 15.08 5.31
C TRP A 105 -6.50 14.37 6.55
N SER A 106 -7.25 13.48 7.20
CA SER A 106 -6.84 12.92 8.50
C SER A 106 -5.90 11.72 8.43
N ASP A 107 -5.81 11.06 7.27
CA ASP A 107 -5.04 9.83 7.11
C ASP A 107 -4.52 9.67 5.67
N LEU A 108 -3.57 10.53 5.28
CA LEU A 108 -3.00 10.53 3.94
C LEU A 108 -1.84 9.54 3.85
N ARG A 109 -1.87 8.68 2.84
CA ARG A 109 -0.83 7.70 2.56
C ARG A 109 0.35 8.32 1.80
N SER A 110 1.55 7.82 2.10
CA SER A 110 2.76 8.20 1.38
C SER A 110 2.65 7.88 -0.12
N GLY A 111 3.06 8.81 -0.99
CA GLY A 111 2.96 8.70 -2.44
C GLY A 111 1.60 9.13 -3.03
N THR A 112 0.71 9.71 -2.21
CA THR A 112 -0.51 10.39 -2.65
C THR A 112 -0.18 11.74 -3.31
N ILE A 113 -0.83 12.02 -4.44
CA ILE A 113 -0.80 13.33 -5.10
C ILE A 113 -2.01 14.13 -4.63
N ILE A 114 -1.78 15.35 -4.18
CA ILE A 114 -2.83 16.31 -3.85
C ILE A 114 -2.74 17.44 -4.87
N THR A 115 -3.79 17.64 -5.64
CA THR A 115 -3.93 18.77 -6.57
C THR A 115 -4.87 19.81 -5.97
N VAL A 116 -4.45 21.07 -6.03
CA VAL A 116 -5.29 22.23 -5.73
C VAL A 116 -5.50 22.98 -7.03
N ALA A 117 -6.75 23.11 -7.46
CA ALA A 117 -7.10 23.76 -8.72
C ALA A 117 -8.30 24.70 -8.55
N GLU A 118 -8.38 25.76 -9.34
CA GLU A 118 -9.55 26.63 -9.33
C GLU A 118 -10.73 26.06 -10.15
N ASP A 119 -10.43 25.49 -11.31
CA ASP A 119 -11.43 25.16 -12.33
C ASP A 119 -11.80 23.68 -12.41
N VAL A 120 -11.16 22.82 -11.62
CA VAL A 120 -11.39 21.37 -11.63
C VAL A 120 -12.23 20.96 -10.41
N PRO A 121 -13.43 20.38 -10.60
CA PRO A 121 -14.26 19.92 -9.48
C PRO A 121 -13.50 18.98 -8.54
N SER A 122 -13.77 19.08 -7.24
CA SER A 122 -13.11 18.25 -6.24
C SER A 122 -13.31 16.77 -6.53
N ASP A 123 -12.21 16.01 -6.56
CA ASP A 123 -12.21 14.55 -6.55
C ASP A 123 -11.75 14.10 -5.16
N ILE A 124 -12.70 13.57 -4.40
CA ILE A 124 -12.51 13.07 -3.04
C ILE A 124 -12.70 11.55 -2.94
N SER A 125 -12.67 10.85 -4.08
CA SER A 125 -12.84 9.40 -4.15
C SER A 125 -11.65 8.58 -3.65
N TYR A 126 -10.65 9.27 -3.10
CA TYR A 126 -9.42 8.77 -2.49
C TYR A 126 -9.54 7.41 -1.82
N ASN A 127 -8.96 6.40 -2.46
CA ASN A 127 -8.92 5.04 -1.94
C ASN A 127 -7.62 4.33 -2.37
N PRO A 128 -6.53 4.51 -1.61
CA PRO A 128 -5.24 3.87 -1.90
C PRO A 128 -5.30 2.35 -2.00
N ALA A 129 -6.18 1.70 -1.22
CA ALA A 129 -6.37 0.26 -1.24
C ALA A 129 -7.01 -0.23 -2.56
N ALA A 130 -7.82 0.62 -3.22
CA ALA A 130 -8.37 0.36 -4.54
C ALA A 130 -7.50 0.90 -5.69
N GLY A 131 -6.31 1.43 -5.38
CA GLY A 131 -5.38 1.97 -6.37
C GLY A 131 -5.63 3.43 -6.77
N ASP A 132 -6.55 4.13 -6.09
CA ASP A 132 -6.71 5.57 -6.25
C ASP A 132 -5.82 6.33 -5.25
N TRP A 133 -4.84 7.05 -5.78
CA TRP A 133 -3.81 7.74 -5.01
C TRP A 133 -3.87 9.26 -5.19
N TRP A 134 -4.96 9.78 -5.74
CA TRP A 134 -5.09 11.17 -6.11
C TRP A 134 -6.24 11.82 -5.33
N ILE A 135 -6.00 13.06 -4.88
CA ILE A 135 -7.03 13.94 -4.34
C ILE A 135 -6.95 15.22 -5.16
N ASN A 136 -8.08 15.69 -5.67
CA ASN A 136 -8.19 17.05 -6.21
C ASN A 136 -9.17 17.85 -5.36
N VAL A 137 -8.78 19.07 -4.97
CA VAL A 137 -9.70 19.98 -4.28
C VAL A 137 -9.86 21.27 -5.06
N GLN A 138 -11.13 21.61 -5.31
CA GLN A 138 -11.48 22.83 -6.00
C GLN A 138 -11.44 24.02 -5.03
N ALA A 139 -10.62 25.01 -5.33
CA ALA A 139 -10.50 26.21 -4.49
C ALA A 139 -11.39 27.37 -4.98
N GLN A 140 -11.83 27.41 -6.23
CA GLN A 140 -12.63 28.53 -6.75
C GLN A 140 -13.64 28.04 -7.80
N ASN A 141 -14.26 28.93 -8.59
CA ASN A 141 -15.09 28.62 -9.76
C ASN A 141 -16.10 27.48 -9.55
N ASN A 142 -16.95 27.65 -8.53
CA ASN A 142 -17.97 26.73 -8.01
C ASN A 142 -17.53 25.79 -6.85
N ALA A 143 -16.38 26.07 -6.22
CA ALA A 143 -15.96 25.39 -5.01
C ALA A 143 -17.01 25.48 -3.88
N ASP A 144 -17.18 24.38 -3.15
CA ASP A 144 -18.05 24.27 -1.98
C ASP A 144 -17.42 24.81 -0.68
N GLY A 145 -16.09 24.95 -0.66
CA GLY A 145 -15.31 25.38 0.51
C GLY A 145 -15.21 24.34 1.62
N LEU A 146 -15.55 23.07 1.35
CA LEU A 146 -15.58 21.97 2.34
C LEU A 146 -14.19 21.41 2.65
N TYR A 147 -13.31 21.36 1.65
CA TYR A 147 -11.99 20.71 1.76
C TYR A 147 -10.84 21.71 1.85
N ILE A 148 -10.97 22.84 1.16
CA ILE A 148 -10.02 23.96 1.16
C ILE A 148 -10.82 25.28 1.15
N ASP A 149 -10.19 26.40 1.49
CA ASP A 149 -10.82 27.72 1.33
C ASP A 149 -11.35 27.93 -0.09
N ASN A 150 -12.63 28.30 -0.19
CA ASN A 150 -13.23 28.79 -1.44
C ASN A 150 -12.71 30.20 -1.74
N SER A 151 -11.60 30.28 -2.45
CA SER A 151 -10.99 31.52 -2.87
C SER A 151 -10.05 31.37 -4.06
N ASN A 152 -9.95 32.44 -4.83
CA ASN A 152 -8.95 32.57 -5.89
C ASN A 152 -7.52 32.59 -5.30
N PHE A 153 -6.57 32.04 -6.05
CA PHE A 153 -5.13 32.12 -5.81
C PHE A 153 -4.36 32.24 -7.13
N PRO A 154 -3.25 32.99 -7.18
CA PRO A 154 -2.45 33.04 -8.39
C PRO A 154 -1.58 31.79 -8.52
N VAL A 155 -1.38 31.30 -9.74
CA VAL A 155 -0.20 30.55 -10.17
C VAL A 155 0.38 31.22 -11.41
N SER A 156 1.69 31.40 -11.47
CA SER A 156 2.30 32.20 -12.54
C SER A 156 3.76 31.86 -12.80
N ASN A 157 4.30 32.50 -13.83
CA ASN A 157 5.72 32.53 -14.20
C ASN A 157 6.48 33.74 -13.58
N SER A 158 5.96 34.31 -12.49
CA SER A 158 6.46 35.57 -11.90
C SER A 158 7.12 35.37 -10.52
N ASN A 159 8.06 34.43 -10.44
CA ASN A 159 8.69 33.95 -9.21
C ASN A 159 7.65 33.41 -8.22
N TRP A 160 6.77 32.52 -8.70
CA TRP A 160 5.77 31.87 -7.87
C TRP A 160 6.42 30.87 -6.90
N GLN A 161 6.05 30.94 -5.63
CA GLN A 161 6.58 30.08 -4.58
C GLN A 161 5.51 29.64 -3.59
N LEU A 162 5.64 28.42 -3.08
CA LEU A 162 4.78 27.83 -2.06
C LEU A 162 5.54 27.58 -0.76
N ARG A 163 4.91 27.91 0.37
CA ARG A 163 5.33 27.47 1.71
C ARG A 163 4.18 26.74 2.39
N ILE A 164 4.47 25.57 2.96
CA ILE A 164 3.51 24.68 3.60
C ILE A 164 3.73 24.74 5.11
N LEU A 165 2.67 25.03 5.87
CA LEU A 165 2.69 25.10 7.32
C LEU A 165 1.67 24.11 7.90
N ASN A 166 2.03 23.46 9.00
CA ASN A 166 1.10 22.61 9.73
C ASN A 166 0.08 23.43 10.54
N SER A 167 -0.80 22.74 11.26
CA SER A 167 -1.88 23.32 12.06
C SER A 167 -1.41 24.23 13.21
N VAL A 168 -0.13 24.17 13.59
CA VAL A 168 0.50 25.03 14.62
C VAL A 168 1.47 26.05 14.03
N ASP A 169 1.35 26.33 12.73
CA ASP A 169 2.18 27.31 12.00
C ASP A 169 3.68 26.96 11.92
N ALA A 170 4.05 25.70 12.11
CA ALA A 170 5.41 25.25 11.82
C ALA A 170 5.58 25.01 10.32
N VAL A 171 6.67 25.53 9.74
CA VAL A 171 7.01 25.31 8.33
C VAL A 171 7.42 23.86 8.12
N ILE A 172 6.66 23.15 7.29
CA ILE A 172 6.91 21.77 6.91
C ILE A 172 7.75 21.72 5.63
N PHE A 173 7.45 22.62 4.68
CA PHE A 173 8.18 22.69 3.42
C PHE A 173 8.15 24.10 2.84
N GLY A 174 9.20 24.44 2.07
CA GLY A 174 9.28 25.68 1.33
C GLY A 174 9.97 26.85 2.07
N PRO A 175 10.06 28.03 1.43
CA PRO A 175 9.49 28.34 0.12
C PRO A 175 10.11 27.47 -0.99
N ALA A 176 9.29 26.86 -1.83
CA ALA A 176 9.68 26.07 -2.98
C ALA A 176 9.02 26.64 -4.24
N GLY A 177 9.70 26.59 -5.37
CA GLY A 177 9.22 27.20 -6.61
C GLY A 177 10.28 28.04 -7.29
N GLU A 178 9.84 28.86 -8.24
CA GLU A 178 10.70 29.71 -9.06
C GLU A 178 11.52 30.69 -8.21
N GLY A 179 12.80 30.83 -8.55
CA GLY A 179 13.75 31.70 -7.83
C GLY A 179 14.31 31.07 -6.55
N VAL A 180 13.77 29.94 -6.10
CA VAL A 180 14.42 29.06 -5.10
C VAL A 180 15.16 27.93 -5.82
N SER A 181 14.43 27.14 -6.61
CA SER A 181 14.98 26.16 -7.56
C SER A 181 13.84 25.75 -8.50
N PRO A 182 13.95 25.98 -9.83
CA PRO A 182 15.13 26.50 -10.52
C PRO A 182 15.33 28.01 -10.27
N ALA A 183 16.59 28.44 -10.21
CA ALA A 183 16.95 29.84 -9.98
C ALA A 183 16.75 30.74 -11.22
N THR A 184 16.75 30.14 -12.42
CA THR A 184 16.71 30.86 -13.70
C THR A 184 15.32 31.29 -14.17
N GLY A 185 14.29 30.99 -13.39
CA GLY A 185 12.91 31.31 -13.74
C GLY A 185 12.19 30.13 -14.41
N VAL A 186 10.86 30.16 -14.41
CA VAL A 186 9.99 29.23 -15.15
C VAL A 186 9.27 30.05 -16.21
N GLY A 187 9.33 29.63 -17.48
CA GLY A 187 8.74 30.40 -18.58
C GLY A 187 7.20 30.33 -18.63
N ASN A 188 6.57 31.35 -19.21
CA ASN A 188 5.09 31.45 -19.35
C ASN A 188 4.43 30.49 -20.36
N THR A 189 5.19 29.52 -20.84
CA THR A 189 4.77 28.42 -21.72
C THR A 189 5.23 27.08 -21.16
N LYS A 190 5.60 27.05 -19.87
CA LYS A 190 6.17 25.91 -19.17
C LYS A 190 5.40 25.61 -17.89
N ILE A 191 5.70 24.47 -17.31
CA ILE A 191 5.35 24.09 -15.95
C ILE A 191 6.62 24.03 -15.11
N PHE A 192 6.46 24.14 -13.80
CA PHE A 192 7.49 23.78 -12.84
C PHE A 192 7.28 22.34 -12.42
N ARG A 193 8.33 21.55 -12.21
CA ARG A 193 8.18 20.18 -11.73
C ARG A 193 9.38 19.68 -10.93
N LEU A 194 9.13 18.67 -10.10
CA LEU A 194 10.15 17.82 -9.49
C LEU A 194 10.47 16.65 -10.41
N GLU A 195 11.75 16.47 -10.77
CA GLU A 195 12.19 15.49 -11.76
C GLU A 195 12.67 14.15 -11.16
N THR A 196 12.51 13.98 -9.85
CA THR A 196 12.91 12.76 -9.14
C THR A 196 11.79 12.22 -8.24
N THR A 197 11.99 10.99 -7.77
CA THR A 197 11.16 10.43 -6.68
C THR A 197 11.51 11.17 -5.39
N PRO A 198 10.58 11.93 -4.79
CA PRO A 198 10.89 12.65 -3.57
C PRO A 198 11.12 11.69 -2.41
N THR A 199 11.84 12.16 -1.40
CA THR A 199 11.98 11.49 -0.10
C THR A 199 11.81 12.52 1.00
N ALA A 200 11.77 12.10 2.27
CA ALA A 200 11.78 13.03 3.39
C ALA A 200 13.01 13.96 3.40
N ALA A 201 14.10 13.61 2.71
CA ALA A 201 15.31 14.43 2.60
C ALA A 201 15.28 15.42 1.41
N THR A 202 14.26 15.37 0.55
CA THR A 202 14.13 16.29 -0.57
C THR A 202 13.88 17.70 -0.05
N LEU A 203 14.73 18.65 -0.46
CA LEU A 203 14.69 20.03 0.00
C LEU A 203 13.92 20.94 -0.96
N ALA A 204 13.39 22.05 -0.45
CA ALA A 204 12.69 23.06 -1.25
C ALA A 204 13.57 23.73 -2.33
N ASN A 205 14.89 23.73 -2.12
CA ASN A 205 15.89 24.20 -3.09
C ASN A 205 16.62 23.02 -3.77
N SER A 206 15.99 21.86 -3.86
CA SER A 206 16.60 20.69 -4.52
C SER A 206 16.99 21.05 -5.96
N PRO A 207 18.16 20.61 -6.46
CA PRO A 207 18.51 20.74 -7.87
C PRO A 207 17.64 19.86 -8.78
N ASP A 208 16.81 18.97 -8.21
CA ASP A 208 15.88 18.14 -8.97
C ASP A 208 14.61 18.89 -9.39
N TYR A 209 14.44 20.14 -8.97
CA TYR A 209 13.38 21.01 -9.49
C TYR A 209 13.83 21.68 -10.77
N ASP A 210 13.03 21.58 -11.82
CA ASP A 210 13.29 22.22 -13.11
C ASP A 210 11.98 22.64 -13.80
N ASP A 211 12.13 23.39 -14.90
CA ASP A 211 11.03 23.71 -15.78
C ASP A 211 10.78 22.63 -16.85
N GLY A 212 9.52 22.43 -17.20
CA GLY A 212 9.07 21.46 -18.18
C GLY A 212 8.22 22.11 -19.26
N LYS A 213 8.45 21.77 -20.53
CA LYS A 213 7.64 22.29 -21.64
C LYS A 213 6.94 21.20 -22.45
N ASN A 214 7.42 19.96 -22.43
CA ASN A 214 6.95 18.94 -23.37
C ASN A 214 5.69 18.20 -22.90
N LEU A 215 5.51 18.08 -21.58
CA LEU A 215 4.41 17.34 -20.96
C LEU A 215 4.19 17.85 -19.55
N SER A 216 2.91 18.00 -19.19
CA SER A 216 2.39 18.29 -17.85
C SER A 216 1.55 17.09 -17.39
N THR A 217 1.56 16.78 -16.10
CA THR A 217 1.05 15.51 -15.57
C THR A 217 -0.03 15.68 -14.51
N PHE A 218 -0.98 16.58 -14.72
CA PHE A 218 -2.07 16.84 -13.77
C PHE A 218 -2.71 15.53 -13.23
N GLY A 219 -2.66 15.38 -11.90
CA GLY A 219 -3.11 14.24 -11.11
C GLY A 219 -2.24 12.98 -11.21
N SER A 220 -1.03 13.08 -11.74
CA SER A 220 -0.16 11.94 -12.07
C SER A 220 1.31 12.22 -11.77
N ALA A 221 2.11 11.15 -11.68
CA ALA A 221 3.54 11.29 -11.45
C ALA A 221 4.24 11.96 -12.64
N ASN A 222 5.19 12.85 -12.35
CA ASN A 222 5.99 13.54 -13.37
C ASN A 222 6.79 12.53 -14.21
N GLN A 223 6.84 12.74 -15.53
CA GLN A 223 7.44 11.78 -16.47
C GLN A 223 8.84 12.13 -16.98
N TRP A 224 9.35 13.34 -16.73
CA TRP A 224 10.71 13.69 -17.10
C TRP A 224 11.64 13.46 -15.92
N GLY A 225 12.62 12.59 -16.12
CA GLY A 225 13.25 11.86 -15.01
C GLY A 225 12.46 10.58 -14.69
N ILE A 226 12.73 9.97 -13.53
CA ILE A 226 12.02 8.76 -13.08
C ILE A 226 11.39 9.03 -11.71
N GLN A 227 10.18 9.58 -11.69
CA GLN A 227 9.38 9.73 -10.46
C GLN A 227 8.54 8.47 -10.22
N LYS A 228 9.02 7.61 -9.33
CA LYS A 228 8.42 6.32 -8.95
C LYS A 228 7.66 6.46 -7.63
N LEU A 229 6.46 7.05 -7.68
CA LEU A 229 5.64 7.20 -6.47
C LEU A 229 5.23 5.85 -5.87
N ASN A 230 5.18 4.77 -6.65
CA ASN A 230 5.01 3.42 -6.14
C ASN A 230 6.11 2.97 -5.16
N ALA A 231 7.30 3.58 -5.19
CA ALA A 231 8.35 3.32 -4.20
C ALA A 231 8.04 3.97 -2.84
N LEU A 232 7.19 5.00 -2.81
CA LEU A 232 6.74 5.69 -1.59
C LEU A 232 5.48 5.05 -1.02
N ARG A 233 4.68 4.44 -1.88
CA ARG A 233 3.45 3.74 -1.53
C ARG A 233 3.83 2.46 -0.81
N SER A 234 4.00 2.54 0.50
CA SER A 234 3.85 1.36 1.35
C SER A 234 2.37 0.99 1.27
N VAL A 235 2.03 0.18 0.27
CA VAL A 235 0.84 -0.65 0.38
C VAL A 235 1.22 -1.58 1.51
N ILE A 236 0.88 -1.25 2.76
CA ILE A 236 0.67 -2.30 3.74
C ILE A 236 -0.47 -3.08 3.11
N PRO A 237 -0.23 -4.29 2.53
CA PRO A 237 -1.34 -5.08 2.04
C PRO A 237 -2.33 -5.18 3.21
N PRO A 238 -3.65 -4.98 2.96
CA PRO A 238 -4.64 -5.08 4.03
C PRO A 238 -4.35 -6.37 4.80
N VAL A 239 -4.23 -6.27 6.12
CA VAL A 239 -3.81 -7.37 6.98
C VAL A 239 -4.65 -8.59 6.61
N SER A 240 -3.99 -9.61 6.07
CA SER A 240 -4.66 -10.87 5.75
C SER A 240 -4.60 -11.77 6.97
N THR A 241 -5.72 -12.44 7.26
CA THR A 241 -5.82 -13.45 8.31
C THR A 241 -6.33 -14.72 7.68
N LEU A 242 -5.89 -15.86 8.21
CA LEU A 242 -6.48 -17.17 7.96
C LEU A 242 -7.21 -17.63 9.22
N ASN A 243 -8.27 -18.41 9.05
CA ASN A 243 -9.04 -19.00 10.12
C ASN A 243 -9.47 -20.41 9.69
N LEU A 244 -8.86 -21.42 10.30
CA LEU A 244 -9.15 -22.83 10.09
C LEU A 244 -10.49 -23.17 10.75
N LEU A 245 -11.39 -23.78 9.98
CA LEU A 245 -12.75 -24.09 10.41
C LEU A 245 -12.91 -25.57 10.79
N SER A 246 -12.27 -26.47 10.04
CA SER A 246 -12.32 -27.92 10.28
C SER A 246 -11.11 -28.61 9.63
N PRO A 247 -10.53 -29.67 10.25
CA PRO A 247 -10.73 -30.04 11.64
C PRO A 247 -10.18 -28.96 12.58
N ASN A 248 -10.80 -28.78 13.74
CA ASN A 248 -10.41 -27.73 14.69
C ASN A 248 -10.20 -28.23 16.13
N GLY A 249 -10.25 -29.55 16.33
CA GLY A 249 -9.89 -30.23 17.55
C GLY A 249 -10.99 -31.15 18.09
N LEU A 250 -10.56 -32.21 18.78
CA LEU A 250 -11.39 -33.25 19.39
C LEU A 250 -12.20 -34.11 18.41
N GLU A 251 -12.07 -33.93 17.10
CA GLU A 251 -12.64 -34.85 16.14
C GLU A 251 -11.99 -36.24 16.25
N ILE A 252 -12.74 -37.26 15.84
CA ILE A 252 -12.25 -38.63 15.70
C ILE A 252 -12.41 -38.97 14.22
N ILE A 253 -11.28 -39.06 13.52
CA ILE A 253 -11.20 -39.19 12.06
C ILE A 253 -10.65 -40.58 11.73
N MET A 254 -11.31 -41.28 10.82
CA MET A 254 -10.89 -42.61 10.38
C MET A 254 -9.80 -42.46 9.31
N GLY A 255 -8.68 -43.17 9.46
CA GLY A 255 -7.67 -43.30 8.39
C GLY A 255 -8.23 -43.98 7.14
N ASP A 256 -7.60 -43.77 5.99
CA ASP A 256 -8.04 -44.26 4.67
C ASP A 256 -9.41 -43.72 4.22
N THR A 257 -9.82 -42.55 4.73
CA THR A 257 -11.05 -41.87 4.31
C THR A 257 -10.76 -40.46 3.82
N ASP A 258 -11.65 -39.95 2.97
CA ASP A 258 -11.62 -38.55 2.55
C ASP A 258 -12.24 -37.66 3.65
N TYR A 259 -11.54 -36.60 4.05
CA TYR A 259 -11.99 -35.63 5.03
C TYR A 259 -11.75 -34.20 4.55
N ASP A 260 -12.77 -33.34 4.61
CA ASP A 260 -12.63 -31.96 4.14
C ASP A 260 -11.97 -31.06 5.20
N ILE A 261 -10.82 -30.48 4.85
CA ILE A 261 -10.18 -29.39 5.56
C ILE A 261 -10.76 -28.08 5.04
N THR A 262 -11.33 -27.24 5.91
CA THR A 262 -11.99 -25.99 5.49
C THR A 262 -11.44 -24.78 6.25
N TRP A 263 -11.38 -23.64 5.59
CA TRP A 263 -10.89 -22.38 6.17
C TRP A 263 -11.59 -21.16 5.58
N SER A 264 -11.37 -20.02 6.21
CA SER A 264 -11.78 -18.71 5.73
C SER A 264 -10.62 -17.72 5.83
N ASN A 265 -10.63 -16.64 5.04
CA ASN A 265 -9.61 -15.60 5.11
C ASN A 265 -10.17 -14.19 4.96
N THR A 266 -9.45 -13.20 5.49
CA THR A 266 -9.62 -11.79 5.15
C THR A 266 -8.44 -11.31 4.31
N GLY A 267 -8.64 -10.22 3.56
CA GLY A 267 -7.63 -9.71 2.63
C GLY A 267 -7.40 -10.64 1.44
N THR A 268 -6.40 -10.31 0.61
CA THR A 268 -6.06 -11.09 -0.58
C THR A 268 -5.02 -12.17 -0.23
N ILE A 269 -5.38 -13.43 -0.47
CA ILE A 269 -4.50 -14.60 -0.36
C ILE A 269 -4.70 -15.44 -1.62
N ASP A 270 -3.71 -15.46 -2.51
CA ASP A 270 -3.82 -16.14 -3.81
C ASP A 270 -3.70 -17.67 -3.69
N ALA A 271 -2.90 -18.15 -2.74
CA ALA A 271 -2.66 -19.57 -2.49
C ALA A 271 -2.41 -19.86 -1.01
N VAL A 272 -2.87 -21.03 -0.56
CA VAL A 272 -2.58 -21.55 0.77
C VAL A 272 -1.83 -22.88 0.72
N ILE A 273 -0.98 -23.11 1.71
CA ILE A 273 -0.35 -24.40 2.00
C ILE A 273 -1.18 -25.06 3.10
N VAL A 274 -1.46 -26.36 2.94
CA VAL A 274 -2.19 -27.16 3.92
C VAL A 274 -1.24 -28.23 4.43
N GLU A 275 -1.02 -28.25 5.74
CA GLU A 275 -0.12 -29.19 6.41
C GLU A 275 -0.87 -29.91 7.53
N PHE A 276 -0.41 -31.09 7.90
CA PHE A 276 -0.89 -31.83 9.06
C PHE A 276 0.29 -32.27 9.93
N THR A 277 0.00 -32.53 11.19
CA THR A 277 0.94 -33.08 12.16
C THR A 277 0.33 -34.32 12.80
N THR A 278 1.18 -35.25 13.23
CA THR A 278 0.79 -36.46 13.97
C THR A 278 1.50 -36.55 15.33
N ASP A 279 2.34 -35.56 15.66
CA ASP A 279 3.23 -35.55 16.82
C ASP A 279 3.07 -34.29 17.69
N GLY A 280 1.89 -33.67 17.64
CA GLY A 280 1.57 -32.47 18.44
C GLY A 280 2.25 -31.20 17.93
N GLY A 281 2.55 -31.13 16.63
CA GLY A 281 3.12 -29.97 15.96
C GLY A 281 4.65 -29.88 16.02
N ALA A 282 5.34 -30.96 16.42
CA ALA A 282 6.80 -31.01 16.39
C ALA A 282 7.32 -31.15 14.95
N THR A 283 6.58 -31.86 14.10
CA THR A 283 6.77 -31.89 12.64
C THR A 283 5.44 -31.64 11.93
N TRP A 284 5.53 -31.05 10.73
CA TRP A 284 4.41 -30.75 9.86
C TRP A 284 4.72 -31.31 8.47
N ASP A 285 3.82 -32.13 7.97
CA ASP A 285 3.89 -32.73 6.64
C ASP A 285 2.82 -32.09 5.74
N GLU A 286 3.18 -31.80 4.50
CA GLU A 286 2.21 -31.27 3.52
C GLU A 286 1.24 -32.38 3.09
N VAL A 287 -0.02 -32.01 2.82
CA VAL A 287 -1.02 -32.93 2.28
C VAL A 287 -0.67 -33.39 0.86
N ASP A 288 -1.08 -34.60 0.49
CA ASP A 288 -0.86 -35.18 -0.85
C ASP A 288 -2.21 -35.46 -1.54
N PRO A 289 -2.48 -34.86 -2.72
CA PRO A 289 -1.62 -33.93 -3.47
C PRO A 289 -1.53 -32.53 -2.83
N PRO A 290 -0.44 -31.77 -3.05
CA PRO A 290 -0.31 -30.39 -2.57
C PRO A 290 -1.52 -29.53 -2.94
N ASN A 291 -2.00 -28.70 -2.01
CA ASN A 291 -3.11 -27.80 -2.26
C ASN A 291 -2.75 -26.74 -3.33
N VAL A 292 -3.70 -26.43 -4.22
CA VAL A 292 -3.51 -25.45 -5.30
C VAL A 292 -4.49 -24.30 -5.16
N GLY A 293 -3.95 -23.10 -4.95
CA GLY A 293 -4.75 -21.87 -4.82
C GLY A 293 -5.40 -21.72 -3.43
N ASN A 294 -6.43 -20.90 -3.36
CA ASN A 294 -7.19 -20.63 -2.13
C ASN A 294 -8.70 -20.75 -2.41
N THR A 295 -9.23 -21.96 -2.28
CA THR A 295 -10.64 -22.30 -2.52
C THR A 295 -11.50 -22.29 -1.25
N GLY A 296 -10.88 -22.17 -0.07
CA GLY A 296 -11.55 -22.29 1.24
C GLY A 296 -11.81 -23.73 1.69
N THR A 297 -11.44 -24.73 0.88
CA THR A 297 -11.60 -26.15 1.20
C THR A 297 -10.58 -27.02 0.47
N TYR A 298 -10.16 -28.11 1.09
CA TYR A 298 -9.28 -29.15 0.54
C TYR A 298 -9.74 -30.53 1.03
N THR A 299 -9.98 -31.46 0.10
CA THR A 299 -10.35 -32.85 0.43
C THR A 299 -9.08 -33.65 0.72
N TRP A 300 -8.89 -34.00 1.99
CA TRP A 300 -7.71 -34.68 2.50
C TRP A 300 -7.93 -36.20 2.58
N LEU A 301 -7.08 -36.96 1.90
CA LEU A 301 -6.98 -38.39 2.11
C LEU A 301 -6.23 -38.66 3.42
N VAL A 302 -6.95 -39.06 4.45
CA VAL A 302 -6.43 -39.21 5.81
C VAL A 302 -5.47 -40.41 5.85
N PRO A 303 -4.22 -40.24 6.34
CA PRO A 303 -3.26 -41.34 6.40
C PRO A 303 -3.71 -42.43 7.39
N ILE A 304 -3.33 -43.67 7.10
CA ILE A 304 -3.58 -44.83 7.96
C ILE A 304 -2.58 -44.83 9.12
N LEU A 305 -3.01 -44.40 10.30
CA LEU A 305 -2.22 -44.41 11.53
C LEU A 305 -3.13 -44.26 12.77
N ASP A 306 -2.57 -44.52 13.95
CA ASP A 306 -3.16 -44.18 15.25
C ASP A 306 -2.37 -43.04 15.91
N SER A 307 -3.00 -41.87 16.11
CA SER A 307 -2.42 -40.78 16.91
C SER A 307 -3.46 -39.82 17.47
N GLU A 308 -3.40 -39.58 18.78
CA GLU A 308 -4.22 -38.59 19.52
C GLU A 308 -3.64 -37.16 19.47
N LEU A 309 -2.50 -36.97 18.79
CA LEU A 309 -1.77 -35.71 18.73
C LEU A 309 -1.84 -35.06 17.35
N CYS A 310 -2.87 -35.40 16.56
CA CYS A 310 -3.00 -34.88 15.21
C CYS A 310 -3.49 -33.42 15.20
N GLY A 311 -3.06 -32.67 14.20
CA GLY A 311 -3.44 -31.27 13.98
C GLY A 311 -3.32 -30.89 12.50
N VAL A 312 -3.98 -29.80 12.10
CA VAL A 312 -3.91 -29.25 10.74
C VAL A 312 -3.52 -27.78 10.81
N ARG A 313 -2.76 -27.32 9.82
CA ARG A 313 -2.36 -25.92 9.62
C ARG A 313 -2.73 -25.48 8.21
N VAL A 314 -3.25 -24.26 8.10
CA VAL A 314 -3.38 -23.55 6.82
C VAL A 314 -2.53 -22.29 6.85
N ALA A 315 -1.62 -22.14 5.89
CA ALA A 315 -0.69 -21.01 5.83
C ALA A 315 -0.77 -20.29 4.47
N ASN A 316 -0.57 -18.98 4.47
CA ASN A 316 -0.47 -18.21 3.24
C ASN A 316 0.87 -18.52 2.53
N ALA A 317 0.80 -19.04 1.31
CA ALA A 317 1.99 -19.44 0.55
C ALA A 317 2.95 -18.26 0.24
N GLY A 318 2.43 -17.03 0.16
CA GLY A 318 3.22 -15.82 -0.07
C GLY A 318 3.74 -15.14 1.21
N ASN A 319 3.22 -15.53 2.38
CA ASN A 319 3.64 -14.99 3.68
C ASN A 319 3.32 -15.98 4.82
N LEU A 320 4.28 -16.85 5.15
CA LEU A 320 4.12 -17.90 6.16
C LEU A 320 3.89 -17.39 7.59
N ALA A 321 4.02 -16.08 7.85
CA ALA A 321 3.61 -15.50 9.14
C ALA A 321 2.09 -15.36 9.28
N VAL A 322 1.33 -15.50 8.19
CA VAL A 322 -0.14 -15.56 8.19
C VAL A 322 -0.55 -17.02 8.05
N TYR A 323 -0.92 -17.63 9.17
CA TYR A 323 -1.39 -19.00 9.23
C TYR A 323 -2.42 -19.15 10.34
N ASP A 324 -3.13 -20.28 10.35
CA ASP A 324 -3.92 -20.72 11.48
C ASP A 324 -3.77 -22.23 11.67
N ASP A 325 -3.77 -22.66 12.93
CA ASP A 325 -3.63 -24.05 13.36
C ASP A 325 -4.95 -24.52 13.98
N SER A 326 -5.23 -25.82 13.96
CA SER A 326 -6.34 -26.40 14.71
C SER A 326 -6.23 -26.05 16.19
N ASN A 327 -7.33 -25.58 16.78
CA ASN A 327 -7.38 -25.07 18.16
C ASN A 327 -7.04 -26.12 19.23
N ALA A 328 -7.27 -27.39 18.94
CA ALA A 328 -6.84 -28.52 19.75
C ALA A 328 -6.45 -29.72 18.88
N ALA A 329 -5.80 -30.70 19.48
CA ALA A 329 -5.50 -31.95 18.80
C ALA A 329 -6.78 -32.75 18.51
N PHE A 330 -6.79 -33.49 17.41
CA PHE A 330 -7.81 -34.49 17.06
C PHE A 330 -7.17 -35.88 16.98
N TYR A 331 -8.02 -36.91 16.96
CA TYR A 331 -7.59 -38.31 16.92
C TYR A 331 -7.76 -38.86 15.49
N ILE A 332 -6.68 -39.38 14.92
CA ILE A 332 -6.77 -40.30 13.76
C ILE A 332 -6.64 -41.71 14.28
N TYR A 333 -7.53 -42.59 13.83
CA TYR A 333 -7.47 -44.01 14.13
C TYR A 333 -7.40 -44.87 12.88
N GLU A 334 -6.66 -45.98 12.99
CA GLU A 334 -6.68 -47.02 11.98
C GLU A 334 -7.75 -48.08 12.30
N CYS A 335 -8.42 -48.55 11.26
CA CYS A 335 -9.39 -49.63 11.37
C CYS A 335 -8.68 -51.00 11.32
N LEU A 336 -7.83 -51.29 12.31
CA LEU A 336 -7.15 -52.59 12.43
C LEU A 336 -7.74 -53.42 13.57
N LEU A 337 -9.01 -53.80 13.42
CA LEU A 337 -9.68 -54.67 14.38
C LEU A 337 -9.45 -56.14 13.99
N ALA A 338 -8.66 -56.86 14.80
CA ALA A 338 -8.45 -58.30 14.61
C ALA A 338 -9.79 -59.06 14.74
N GLY A 339 -10.29 -59.60 13.63
CA GLY A 339 -11.58 -60.30 13.57
C GLY A 339 -12.69 -59.49 12.89
N GLU A 340 -12.41 -58.27 12.47
CA GLU A 340 -13.27 -57.52 11.55
C GLU A 340 -13.11 -58.11 10.15
N VAL A 341 -14.24 -58.48 9.54
CA VAL A 341 -14.28 -59.12 8.21
C VAL A 341 -15.29 -58.46 7.27
N THR A 342 -16.00 -57.44 7.72
CA THR A 342 -17.09 -56.76 7.00
C THR A 342 -16.65 -55.42 6.39
N GLY A 343 -15.54 -54.82 6.83
CA GLY A 343 -15.10 -53.49 6.42
C GLY A 343 -15.90 -52.32 7.03
N ASP A 344 -16.62 -52.53 8.13
CA ASP A 344 -17.40 -51.51 8.86
C ASP A 344 -16.74 -50.97 10.14
N CYS A 345 -15.54 -51.44 10.49
CA CYS A 345 -14.75 -50.99 11.63
C CYS A 345 -15.43 -51.18 12.99
N ALA A 346 -16.33 -52.16 13.10
CA ALA A 346 -16.83 -52.68 14.36
C ALA A 346 -16.48 -54.18 14.46
N ILE A 347 -16.33 -54.71 15.67
CA ILE A 347 -16.41 -56.16 15.88
C ILE A 347 -17.78 -56.43 16.47
N ASP A 348 -18.70 -56.92 15.64
CA ASP A 348 -20.06 -57.22 16.06
C ASP A 348 -20.56 -58.58 15.55
N PHE A 349 -21.88 -58.81 15.64
CA PHE A 349 -22.47 -60.08 15.23
C PHE A 349 -22.46 -60.28 13.71
N ASN A 350 -22.28 -59.23 12.92
CA ASN A 350 -22.14 -59.33 11.47
C ASN A 350 -20.78 -59.93 11.09
N ASP A 351 -19.70 -59.53 11.77
CA ASP A 351 -18.38 -60.18 11.60
C ASP A 351 -18.44 -61.66 11.96
N LEU A 352 -19.05 -61.97 13.11
CA LEU A 352 -19.23 -63.35 13.54
C LEU A 352 -20.09 -64.14 12.54
N ALA A 353 -21.12 -63.53 11.96
CA ALA A 353 -21.97 -64.18 10.96
C ALA A 353 -21.20 -64.49 9.67
N VAL A 354 -20.35 -63.58 9.21
CA VAL A 354 -19.48 -63.79 8.03
C VAL A 354 -18.45 -64.88 8.32
N ILE A 355 -17.79 -64.85 9.48
CA ILE A 355 -16.84 -65.90 9.90
C ILE A 355 -17.55 -67.27 10.00
N ALA A 356 -18.74 -67.33 10.61
CA ALA A 356 -19.51 -68.56 10.74
C ALA A 356 -20.01 -69.11 9.40
N ALA A 357 -20.33 -68.22 8.44
CA ALA A 357 -20.71 -68.62 7.09
C ALA A 357 -19.54 -69.31 6.36
N PHE A 358 -18.33 -68.77 6.47
CA PHE A 358 -17.13 -69.42 5.91
C PHE A 358 -16.84 -70.79 6.52
N TRP A 359 -17.13 -70.99 7.81
CA TRP A 359 -17.00 -72.31 8.46
C TRP A 359 -18.02 -73.35 7.97
N LEU A 360 -19.19 -72.94 7.51
CA LEU A 360 -20.22 -73.86 7.01
C LEU A 360 -19.94 -74.35 5.57
N GLU A 361 -19.09 -73.65 4.82
CA GLU A 361 -18.68 -74.04 3.46
C GLU A 361 -17.46 -74.99 3.44
N CYS A 362 -16.72 -75.11 4.55
CA CYS A 362 -15.59 -76.03 4.69
C CYS A 362 -16.09 -77.46 5.04
N GLU A 363 -16.17 -78.37 4.05
CA GLU A 363 -16.50 -79.80 4.28
C GLU A 363 -15.48 -80.52 5.20
N ASN A 364 -14.28 -79.96 5.38
CA ASN A 364 -13.23 -80.48 6.27
C ASN A 364 -12.53 -79.34 7.05
N PRO A 365 -12.52 -79.39 8.40
CA PRO A 365 -11.96 -78.34 9.25
C PRO A 365 -10.43 -78.21 9.21
N TYR A 366 -9.71 -79.15 8.58
CA TYR A 366 -8.24 -79.12 8.45
C TYR A 366 -7.73 -78.54 7.12
N SER A 367 -8.64 -78.13 6.23
CA SER A 367 -8.33 -77.61 4.89
C SER A 367 -8.78 -76.17 4.64
N CYS A 368 -9.22 -75.49 5.69
CA CYS A 368 -9.47 -74.05 5.66
C CYS A 368 -8.09 -73.34 5.86
N PRO A 369 -7.71 -72.35 5.03
CA PRO A 369 -6.45 -71.62 5.16
C PRO A 369 -6.34 -70.79 6.44
#